data_AF-A0A2E0NE54-F1
#
_entry.id   AF-A0A2E0NE54-F1
#
_cell.length_a   1.000
_cell.length_b   1.000
_cell.length_c   1.000
_cell.angle_alpha   90.00
_cell.angle_beta   90.00
_cell.angle_gamma   90.00
#
_symmetry.space_group_name_H-M   'P 1'
#
loop_
_entity.id
_entity.type
_entity.pdbx_description
1 polymer ?
#
loop_
_entity_poly.entity_id
_entity_poly.type
_entity_poly.pdbx_seq_one_letter_code
_entity_poly.pdbx_strand_id
1 'polypeptide(L)'
;MNSEQYSLLVSKAQTQVKISVKAFDAAHAQAQALDIARSLEADRFELGYGIAKQNKLSELFEKLAYNDFDHKQCYDWQGSLVNKVPAVYTLNKRFYVRPLILGYLDISKDAVVKNVCKNPLCVNPYHNQYLHEKNSKIGGGDLQMLLAFRSQGASVPQIAKALNVHRSTIYRILKDERFSSGT
;
A
#
# COMPACT_ATOMS: atom_id res chain seq x y z
N MET A 1 -18.05 9.80 5.02
CA MET A 1 -18.16 8.33 4.89
C MET A 1 -17.93 7.75 6.28
N ASN A 2 -18.88 6.99 6.82
CA ASN A 2 -18.68 6.31 8.09
C ASN A 2 -17.67 5.18 7.86
N SER A 3 -16.65 5.13 8.70
CA SER A 3 -15.62 4.11 8.66
C SER A 3 -15.77 3.20 9.87
N GLU A 4 -15.70 1.89 9.63
CA GLU A 4 -15.78 0.87 10.67
C GLU A 4 -14.39 0.43 11.10
N GLN A 5 -14.28 -0.04 12.35
CA GLN A 5 -13.04 -0.52 12.93
C GLN A 5 -13.01 -2.04 13.01
N TYR A 6 -11.91 -2.58 12.51
CA TYR A 6 -11.60 -3.99 12.44
C TYR A 6 -10.26 -4.26 13.12
N SER A 7 -10.10 -5.49 13.57
CA SER A 7 -8.92 -6.02 14.22
C SER A 7 -8.41 -7.18 13.39
N LEU A 8 -7.25 -6.98 12.76
CA LEU A 8 -6.61 -7.99 11.93
C LEU A 8 -5.53 -8.71 12.73
N LEU A 9 -5.67 -10.01 12.92
CA LEU A 9 -4.65 -10.87 13.47
C LEU A 9 -3.88 -11.54 12.34
N VAL A 10 -2.61 -11.21 12.19
CA VAL A 10 -1.73 -11.79 11.17
C VAL A 10 -0.79 -12.76 11.86
N SER A 11 -0.65 -13.99 11.33
CA SER A 11 0.23 -15.01 11.89
C SER A 11 1.30 -15.45 10.89
N LYS A 12 2.52 -15.67 11.41
CA LYS A 12 3.62 -16.31 10.68
C LYS A 12 4.33 -17.28 11.61
N ALA A 13 4.40 -18.55 11.23
CA ALA A 13 4.80 -19.67 12.08
C ALA A 13 4.04 -19.63 13.43
N GLN A 14 4.78 -19.58 14.54
CA GLN A 14 4.23 -19.53 15.90
C GLN A 14 4.03 -18.09 16.42
N THR A 15 4.29 -17.08 15.59
CA THR A 15 4.21 -15.67 15.98
C THR A 15 2.97 -15.01 15.39
N GLN A 16 2.43 -14.03 16.11
CA GLN A 16 1.24 -13.30 15.70
C GLN A 16 1.42 -11.81 15.98
N VAL A 17 0.80 -10.99 15.13
CA VAL A 17 0.70 -9.55 15.33
C VAL A 17 -0.73 -9.11 15.08
N LYS A 18 -1.24 -8.24 15.95
CA LYS A 18 -2.55 -7.62 15.80
C LYS A 18 -2.39 -6.20 15.23
N ILE A 19 -3.14 -5.90 14.17
CA ILE A 19 -3.09 -4.64 13.41
C ILE A 19 -4.50 -4.03 13.43
N SER A 20 -4.56 -2.73 13.70
CA SER A 20 -5.82 -1.98 13.62
C SER A 20 -6.12 -1.65 12.17
N VAL A 21 -7.33 -1.97 11.71
CA VAL A 21 -7.77 -1.76 10.33
C VAL A 21 -9.01 -0.89 10.37
N LYS A 22 -9.01 0.16 9.57
CA LYS A 22 -10.17 1.04 9.41
C LYS A 22 -10.65 0.88 7.97
N ALA A 23 -11.89 0.52 7.77
CA ALA A 23 -12.44 0.27 6.43
C ALA A 23 -13.77 0.98 6.22
N PHE A 24 -14.20 1.07 4.96
CA PHE A 24 -15.51 1.63 4.60
C PHE A 24 -16.63 0.61 4.85
N ASP A 25 -16.34 -0.66 4.59
CA ASP A 25 -17.21 -1.80 4.76
C ASP A 25 -16.36 -3.07 4.93
N ALA A 26 -17.02 -4.21 5.13
CA ALA A 26 -16.37 -5.50 5.30
C ALA A 26 -15.57 -5.95 4.07
N ALA A 27 -15.99 -5.57 2.85
CA ALA A 27 -15.28 -5.93 1.62
C ALA A 27 -13.94 -5.18 1.52
N HIS A 28 -13.93 -3.88 1.81
CA HIS A 28 -12.73 -3.07 1.92
C HIS A 28 -11.81 -3.60 3.04
N ALA A 29 -12.37 -4.00 4.19
CA ALA A 29 -11.59 -4.58 5.27
C ALA A 29 -10.91 -5.90 4.87
N GLN A 30 -11.63 -6.77 4.14
CA GLN A 30 -11.10 -8.05 3.66
C GLN A 30 -10.00 -7.85 2.60
N ALA A 31 -10.17 -6.89 1.68
CA ALA A 31 -9.13 -6.54 0.72
C ALA A 31 -7.86 -6.01 1.42
N GLN A 32 -8.01 -5.10 2.38
CA GLN A 32 -6.90 -4.62 3.19
C GLN A 32 -6.21 -5.77 3.94
N ALA A 33 -6.97 -6.71 4.51
CA ALA A 33 -6.42 -7.85 5.22
C ALA A 33 -5.53 -8.74 4.32
N LEU A 34 -5.97 -8.98 3.08
CA LEU A 34 -5.20 -9.72 2.07
C LEU A 34 -3.91 -8.98 1.70
N ASP A 35 -4.00 -7.67 1.43
CA ASP A 35 -2.84 -6.84 1.06
C ASP A 35 -1.81 -6.77 2.21
N ILE A 36 -2.27 -6.64 3.46
CA ILE A 36 -1.42 -6.67 4.66
C ILE A 36 -0.77 -8.04 4.84
N ALA A 37 -1.52 -9.14 4.67
CA ALA A 37 -0.99 -10.48 4.80
C ALA A 37 0.10 -10.77 3.75
N ARG A 38 -0.11 -10.35 2.49
CA ARG A 38 0.89 -10.41 1.42
C ARG A 38 2.13 -9.60 1.76
N SER A 39 1.93 -8.35 2.20
CA SER A 39 3.02 -7.44 2.63
C SER A 39 3.89 -8.05 3.73
N LEU A 40 3.27 -8.66 4.74
CA LEU A 40 3.96 -9.26 5.89
C LEU A 40 4.44 -10.69 5.64
N GLU A 41 4.25 -11.22 4.44
CA GLU A 41 4.55 -12.61 4.09
C GLU A 41 3.95 -13.59 5.12
N ALA A 42 2.69 -13.38 5.48
CA ALA A 42 1.99 -14.11 6.51
C ALA A 42 1.46 -15.47 6.01
N ASP A 43 1.38 -16.45 6.89
CA ASP A 43 0.84 -17.78 6.56
C ASP A 43 -0.70 -17.78 6.62
N ARG A 44 -1.26 -16.98 7.54
CA ARG A 44 -2.71 -16.87 7.77
C ARG A 44 -3.05 -15.51 8.38
N PHE A 45 -4.28 -15.09 8.16
CA PHE A 45 -4.86 -13.93 8.83
C PHE A 45 -6.30 -14.19 9.26
N GLU A 46 -6.72 -13.50 10.32
CA GLU A 46 -8.09 -13.52 10.84
C GLU A 46 -8.56 -12.07 11.00
N LEU A 47 -9.70 -11.75 10.40
CA LEU A 47 -10.32 -10.43 10.47
C LEU A 47 -11.51 -10.49 11.42
N GLY A 48 -11.49 -9.69 12.48
CA GLY A 48 -12.59 -9.55 13.43
C GLY A 48 -13.08 -8.11 13.54
N TYR A 49 -14.29 -7.93 14.05
CA TYR A 49 -14.79 -6.60 14.43
C TYR A 49 -14.14 -6.12 15.72
N GLY A 50 -13.94 -4.79 15.82
CA GLY A 50 -13.55 -4.14 17.07
C GLY A 50 -12.22 -3.39 17.01
N ILE A 51 -11.88 -2.79 18.14
CA ILE A 51 -10.75 -1.85 18.26
C ILE A 51 -9.47 -2.61 18.58
N ALA A 52 -8.44 -2.44 17.76
CA ALA A 52 -7.07 -2.83 18.09
C ALA A 52 -6.22 -1.58 18.35
N LYS A 53 -5.16 -1.75 19.15
CA LYS A 53 -4.21 -0.67 19.43
C LYS A 53 -3.57 -0.21 18.11
N GLN A 54 -3.76 1.06 17.77
CA GLN A 54 -3.11 1.65 16.61
C GLN A 54 -1.60 1.68 16.85
N ASN A 55 -0.84 1.20 15.87
CA ASN A 55 0.62 1.24 15.87
C ASN A 55 1.11 1.83 14.53
N LYS A 56 2.43 2.05 14.39
CA LYS A 56 2.99 2.65 13.17
C LYS A 56 2.74 1.84 11.89
N LEU A 57 2.61 0.51 12.00
CA LEU A 57 2.18 -0.31 10.86
C LEU A 57 0.71 -0.08 10.51
N SER A 58 -0.16 0.04 11.51
CA SER A 58 -1.58 0.34 11.32
C SER A 58 -1.76 1.71 10.65
N GLU A 59 -1.04 2.73 11.12
CA GLU A 59 -1.04 4.07 10.50
C GLU A 59 -0.60 4.03 9.03
N LEU A 60 0.47 3.28 8.72
CA LEU A 60 0.97 3.13 7.35
C LEU A 60 -0.04 2.43 6.44
N PHE A 61 -0.59 1.29 6.87
CA PHE A 61 -1.56 0.53 6.09
C PHE A 61 -2.87 1.27 5.92
N GLU A 62 -3.33 2.02 6.93
CA GLU A 62 -4.48 2.91 6.81
C GLU A 62 -4.22 3.96 5.72
N LYS A 63 -3.07 4.64 5.76
CA LYS A 63 -2.73 5.63 4.72
C LYS A 63 -2.63 5.02 3.32
N LEU A 64 -2.15 3.79 3.19
CA LEU A 64 -2.15 3.07 1.92
C LEU A 64 -3.58 2.79 1.47
N ALA A 65 -4.42 2.18 2.32
CA ALA A 65 -5.80 1.83 1.98
C ALA A 65 -6.65 3.04 1.54
N TYR A 66 -6.47 4.19 2.19
CA TYR A 66 -7.18 5.43 1.85
C TYR A 66 -6.46 6.29 0.81
N ASN A 67 -5.30 5.86 0.34
CA ASN A 67 -4.41 6.65 -0.51
C ASN A 67 -4.16 8.07 0.04
N ASP A 68 -3.90 8.17 1.35
CA ASP A 68 -3.73 9.41 2.08
C ASP A 68 -2.26 9.84 2.14
N PHE A 69 -1.67 9.96 0.94
CA PHE A 69 -0.33 10.50 0.71
C PHE A 69 -0.39 11.68 -0.27
N ASP A 70 0.36 12.75 0.02
CA ASP A 70 0.55 13.87 -0.90
C ASP A 70 1.79 13.63 -1.75
N HIS A 71 1.65 13.58 -3.08
CA HIS A 71 2.76 13.44 -4.02
C HIS A 71 3.83 14.55 -3.85
N LYS A 72 3.48 15.73 -3.36
CA LYS A 72 4.44 16.84 -3.18
C LYS A 72 5.19 16.78 -1.86
N GLN A 73 4.72 16.02 -0.88
CA GLN A 73 5.26 16.02 0.47
C GLN A 73 5.90 14.69 0.82
N CYS A 74 7.02 14.74 1.55
CA CYS A 74 7.59 13.53 2.12
C CYS A 74 6.66 13.02 3.23
N TYR A 75 6.55 11.70 3.33
CA TYR A 75 5.93 11.06 4.49
C TYR A 75 7.03 10.33 5.26
N ASP A 76 7.48 10.93 6.35
CA ASP A 76 8.67 10.50 7.08
C ASP A 76 8.31 9.41 8.08
N TRP A 77 9.00 8.27 7.98
CA TRP A 77 8.82 7.17 8.91
C TRP A 77 9.26 7.57 10.32
N GLN A 78 8.31 7.55 11.26
CA GLN A 78 8.53 7.88 12.67
C GLN A 78 8.76 6.63 13.54
N GLY A 79 8.99 5.47 12.93
CA GLY A 79 9.26 4.22 13.64
C GLY A 79 10.75 3.93 13.76
N SER A 80 11.08 2.66 14.01
CA SER A 80 12.46 2.22 14.14
C SER A 80 13.24 2.35 12.82
N LEU A 81 14.56 2.49 12.95
CA LEU A 81 15.49 2.54 11.83
C LEU A 81 16.53 1.42 11.99
N VAL A 82 16.97 0.85 10.87
CA VAL A 82 18.10 -0.08 10.82
C VAL A 82 19.08 0.46 9.80
N ASN A 83 20.31 0.77 10.22
CA ASN A 83 21.32 1.42 9.38
C ASN A 83 20.80 2.71 8.71
N LYS A 84 20.04 3.53 9.47
CA LYS A 84 19.37 4.76 8.98
C LYS A 84 18.28 4.54 7.93
N VAL A 85 17.84 3.30 7.71
CA VAL A 85 16.74 2.95 6.79
C VAL A 85 15.47 2.62 7.58
N PRO A 86 14.30 3.16 7.20
CA PRO A 86 13.00 2.80 7.78
C PRO A 86 12.75 1.30 7.86
N ALA A 87 12.52 0.80 9.08
CA ALA A 87 12.25 -0.61 9.32
C ALA A 87 11.28 -0.82 10.49
N VAL A 88 10.70 -2.01 10.56
CA VAL A 88 9.90 -2.49 11.67
C VAL A 88 10.31 -3.92 12.00
N TYR A 89 10.28 -4.26 13.29
CA TYR A 89 10.44 -5.64 13.74
C TYR A 89 9.08 -6.16 14.18
N THR A 90 8.57 -7.17 13.49
CA THR A 90 7.30 -7.83 13.78
C THR A 90 7.37 -9.28 13.33
N LEU A 91 6.54 -10.16 13.88
CA LEU A 91 6.53 -11.59 13.50
C LEU A 91 7.94 -12.24 13.58
N ASN A 92 8.73 -11.87 14.60
CA ASN A 92 10.15 -12.26 14.78
C ASN A 92 11.06 -12.02 13.57
N LYS A 93 10.67 -11.16 12.63
CA LYS A 93 11.42 -10.81 11.43
C LYS A 93 11.54 -9.29 11.31
N ARG A 94 12.68 -8.87 10.74
CA ARG A 94 12.86 -7.47 10.31
C ARG A 94 12.21 -7.28 8.96
N PHE A 95 11.37 -6.25 8.86
CA PHE A 95 10.80 -5.79 7.60
C PHE A 95 11.27 -4.35 7.34
N TYR A 96 11.82 -4.11 6.16
CA TYR A 96 12.05 -2.75 5.68
C TYR A 96 10.74 -2.17 5.19
N VAL A 97 10.47 -0.90 5.51
CA VAL A 97 9.16 -0.28 5.25
C VAL A 97 8.86 -0.18 3.75
N ARG A 98 9.86 0.11 2.92
CA ARG A 98 9.65 0.20 1.47
C ARG A 98 9.23 -1.15 0.86
N PRO A 99 9.95 -2.27 1.08
CA PRO A 99 9.48 -3.59 0.68
C PRO A 99 8.08 -3.96 1.20
N LEU A 100 7.70 -3.54 2.42
CA LEU A 100 6.34 -3.73 2.91
C LEU A 100 5.32 -3.01 2.05
N ILE A 101 5.56 -1.73 1.73
CA ILE A 101 4.68 -0.95 0.86
C ILE A 101 4.53 -1.62 -0.50
N LEU A 102 5.63 -2.10 -1.09
CA LEU A 102 5.57 -2.79 -2.38
C LEU A 102 4.77 -4.09 -2.31
N GLY A 103 4.98 -4.91 -1.27
CA GLY A 103 4.20 -6.12 -1.07
C GLY A 103 2.72 -5.83 -0.80
N TYR A 104 2.39 -4.71 -0.15
CA TYR A 104 1.01 -4.28 0.05
C TYR A 104 0.35 -3.91 -1.29
N LEU A 105 1.06 -3.13 -2.12
CA LEU A 105 0.57 -2.67 -3.43
C LEU A 105 0.70 -3.71 -4.55
N ASP A 106 1.16 -4.93 -4.24
CA ASP A 106 1.47 -6.00 -5.21
C ASP A 106 2.49 -5.61 -6.29
N ILE A 107 3.44 -4.76 -5.94
CA ILE A 107 4.51 -4.31 -6.83
C ILE A 107 5.73 -5.19 -6.64
N SER A 108 6.27 -5.73 -7.73
CA SER A 108 7.53 -6.48 -7.70
C SER A 108 8.66 -5.62 -7.12
N LYS A 109 9.48 -6.22 -6.24
CA LYS A 109 10.63 -5.53 -5.61
C LYS A 109 11.64 -5.07 -6.66
N ASP A 110 11.75 -5.79 -7.77
CA ASP A 110 12.66 -5.47 -8.87
C ASP A 110 12.15 -4.32 -9.73
N ALA A 111 10.86 -3.97 -9.63
CA ALA A 111 10.27 -2.88 -10.39
C ALA A 111 10.58 -1.48 -9.80
N VAL A 112 11.40 -1.37 -8.74
CA VAL A 112 11.73 -0.10 -8.08
C VAL A 112 13.24 0.14 -8.10
N VAL A 113 13.65 1.32 -8.56
CA VAL A 113 15.06 1.70 -8.70
C VAL A 113 15.57 2.44 -7.46
N LYS A 114 14.90 3.52 -7.04
CA LYS A 114 15.37 4.38 -5.95
C LYS A 114 14.27 5.32 -5.45
N ASN A 115 14.50 5.96 -4.30
CA ASN A 115 13.71 7.12 -3.89
C ASN A 115 14.09 8.32 -4.76
N VAL A 116 13.11 9.02 -5.34
CA VAL A 116 13.32 10.23 -6.13
C VAL A 116 13.59 11.42 -5.19
N CYS A 117 13.01 11.40 -3.99
CA CYS A 117 13.28 12.43 -2.99
C CYS A 117 14.61 12.16 -2.27
N LYS A 118 15.30 13.23 -1.84
CA LYS A 118 16.59 13.15 -1.13
C LYS A 118 16.45 12.75 0.36
N ASN A 119 15.23 12.52 0.83
CA ASN A 119 14.94 12.19 2.22
C ASN A 119 15.03 10.65 2.44
N PRO A 120 16.00 10.15 3.22
CA PRO A 120 16.14 8.72 3.48
C PRO A 120 15.01 8.14 4.35
N LEU A 121 14.30 8.99 5.10
CA LEU A 121 13.19 8.58 5.97
C LEU A 121 11.84 8.55 5.25
N CYS A 122 11.77 9.10 4.03
CA CYS A 122 10.53 9.15 3.28
C CYS A 122 10.11 7.75 2.81
N VAL A 123 8.89 7.37 3.19
CA VAL A 123 8.23 6.13 2.79
C VAL A 123 6.98 6.40 1.94
N ASN A 124 6.87 7.59 1.35
CA ASN A 124 5.79 7.92 0.43
C ASN A 124 5.92 7.08 -0.87
N PRO A 125 4.92 6.25 -1.23
CA PRO A 125 4.97 5.44 -2.44
C PRO A 125 5.13 6.26 -3.74
N TYR A 126 4.60 7.49 -3.76
CA TYR A 126 4.71 8.42 -4.89
C TYR A 126 6.14 8.95 -5.11
N HIS A 127 7.02 8.81 -4.11
CA HIS A 127 8.42 9.23 -4.25
C HIS A 127 9.33 8.08 -4.67
N ASN A 128 8.81 6.87 -4.88
CA ASN A 128 9.59 5.78 -5.47
C ASN A 128 9.73 5.99 -6.98
N GLN A 129 10.92 5.73 -7.52
CA GLN A 129 11.16 5.63 -8.94
C GLN A 129 10.94 4.18 -9.38
N TYR A 130 9.90 3.95 -10.16
CA TYR A 130 9.60 2.64 -10.73
C TYR A 130 10.31 2.45 -12.07
N LEU A 131 10.75 1.23 -12.38
CA LEU A 131 11.28 0.87 -13.69
C LEU A 131 10.19 1.01 -14.75
N HIS A 132 10.55 1.62 -15.87
CA HIS A 132 9.65 1.77 -17.00
C HIS A 132 9.46 0.43 -17.72
N GLU A 133 8.22 -0.05 -17.79
CA GLU A 133 7.77 -0.68 -19.03
C GLU A 133 7.42 0.48 -20.00
N LYS A 134 8.06 0.46 -21.17
CA LYS A 134 8.12 1.47 -22.26
C LYS A 134 7.10 2.66 -22.22
N ASN A 135 7.64 3.88 -22.20
CA ASN A 135 7.09 5.14 -22.76
C ASN A 135 5.60 5.45 -22.52
N SER A 136 5.16 5.45 -21.26
CA SER A 136 3.85 5.98 -20.85
C SER A 136 4.01 7.05 -19.77
N LYS A 137 3.08 8.03 -19.74
CA LYS A 137 3.00 9.07 -18.68
C LYS A 137 2.75 8.48 -17.28
N ILE A 138 2.47 7.18 -17.20
CA ILE A 138 2.27 6.35 -16.01
C ILE A 138 3.15 5.12 -16.25
N GLY A 139 4.25 4.97 -15.51
CA GLY A 139 5.14 3.81 -15.64
C GLY A 139 4.51 2.52 -15.11
N GLY A 140 5.20 1.38 -15.24
CA GLY A 140 4.68 0.08 -14.78
C GLY A 140 4.32 0.07 -13.29
N GLY A 141 5.11 0.71 -12.43
CA GLY A 141 4.78 0.84 -11.01
C GLY A 141 3.67 1.86 -10.70
N ASP A 142 3.55 2.94 -11.48
CA ASP A 142 2.43 3.88 -11.36
C ASP A 142 1.11 3.23 -11.80
N LEU A 143 1.18 2.32 -12.78
CA LEU A 143 0.06 1.49 -13.22
C LEU A 143 -0.35 0.50 -12.13
N GLN A 144 0.59 -0.21 -11.52
CA GLN A 144 0.27 -1.11 -10.40
C GLN A 144 -0.31 -0.34 -9.21
N MET A 145 0.23 0.85 -8.90
CA MET A 145 -0.31 1.71 -7.87
C MET A 145 -1.72 2.24 -8.23
N LEU A 146 -1.97 2.58 -9.50
CA LEU A 146 -3.30 2.92 -10.02
C LEU A 146 -4.27 1.75 -9.85
N LEU A 147 -3.86 0.53 -10.25
CA LEU A 147 -4.68 -0.67 -10.19
C LEU A 147 -4.97 -1.07 -8.73
N ALA A 148 -3.98 -1.01 -7.85
CA ALA A 148 -4.13 -1.29 -6.42
C ALA A 148 -5.08 -0.28 -5.74
N PHE A 149 -4.91 1.02 -5.97
CA PHE A 149 -5.85 1.99 -5.40
C PHE A 149 -7.24 1.87 -6.02
N ARG A 150 -7.34 1.50 -7.30
CA ARG A 150 -8.63 1.25 -7.94
C ARG A 150 -9.33 0.03 -7.35
N SER A 151 -8.62 -1.08 -7.10
CA SER A 151 -9.18 -2.29 -6.48
C SER A 151 -9.62 -2.04 -5.04
N GLN A 152 -8.96 -1.11 -4.34
CA GLN A 152 -9.34 -0.64 -2.99
C GLN A 152 -10.50 0.38 -3.00
N GLY A 153 -11.08 0.69 -4.17
CA GLY A 153 -12.27 1.52 -4.28
C GLY A 153 -12.00 3.03 -4.45
N ALA A 154 -10.74 3.45 -4.66
CA ALA A 154 -10.45 4.84 -4.95
C ALA A 154 -11.09 5.29 -6.28
N SER A 155 -11.63 6.51 -6.29
CA SER A 155 -12.24 7.10 -7.47
C SER A 155 -11.19 7.60 -8.47
N VAL A 156 -11.54 7.61 -9.76
CA VAL A 156 -10.67 8.12 -10.82
C VAL A 156 -10.17 9.55 -10.55
N PRO A 157 -11.00 10.50 -10.05
CA PRO A 157 -10.50 11.83 -9.67
C PRO A 157 -9.44 11.82 -8.56
N GLN A 158 -9.57 10.93 -7.56
CA GLN A 158 -8.59 10.81 -6.48
C GLN A 158 -7.26 10.27 -7.03
N ILE A 159 -7.31 9.21 -7.82
CA ILE A 159 -6.12 8.59 -8.42
C ILE A 159 -5.42 9.57 -9.40
N ALA A 160 -6.20 10.26 -10.24
CA ALA A 160 -5.67 11.26 -11.17
C ALA A 160 -4.94 12.41 -10.46
N LYS A 161 -5.53 12.91 -9.36
CA LYS A 161 -4.90 13.94 -8.53
C LYS A 161 -3.59 13.42 -7.91
N ALA A 162 -3.59 12.18 -7.42
CA ALA A 162 -2.46 11.62 -6.71
C ALA A 162 -1.28 11.28 -7.65
N LEU A 163 -1.57 10.76 -8.85
CA LEU A 163 -0.58 10.52 -9.91
C LEU A 163 -0.19 11.78 -10.71
N ASN A 164 -0.76 12.94 -10.39
CA ASN A 164 -0.56 14.20 -11.11
C ASN A 164 -0.78 14.08 -12.64
N VAL A 165 -1.83 13.36 -13.03
CA VAL A 165 -2.22 13.19 -14.44
C VAL A 165 -3.66 13.64 -14.66
N HIS A 166 -4.01 13.96 -15.90
CA HIS A 166 -5.40 14.25 -16.24
C HIS A 166 -6.28 13.01 -16.08
N ARG A 167 -7.55 13.18 -15.67
CA ARG A 167 -8.50 12.08 -15.47
C ARG A 167 -8.67 11.21 -16.72
N SER A 168 -8.60 11.82 -17.90
CA SER A 168 -8.67 11.09 -19.18
C SER A 168 -7.53 10.08 -19.37
N THR A 169 -6.35 10.34 -18.81
CA THR A 169 -5.22 9.40 -18.83
C THR A 169 -5.57 8.14 -18.04
N ILE A 170 -6.18 8.29 -16.86
CA ILE A 170 -6.63 7.17 -16.01
C ILE A 170 -7.74 6.38 -16.71
N TYR A 171 -8.76 7.06 -17.24
CA TYR A 171 -9.85 6.39 -17.97
C TYR A 171 -9.37 5.60 -19.18
N ARG A 172 -8.36 6.11 -19.91
CA ARG A 172 -7.77 5.41 -21.06
C ARG A 172 -7.05 4.14 -20.61
N ILE A 173 -6.22 4.24 -19.57
CA ILE A 173 -5.51 3.07 -19.02
C ILE A 173 -6.48 2.01 -18.52
N LEU A 174 -7.51 2.39 -17.75
CA LEU A 174 -8.52 1.43 -17.27
C LEU A 174 -9.35 0.78 -18.39
N LYS A 175 -9.46 1.44 -19.54
CA LYS A 175 -10.13 0.90 -20.73
C LYS A 175 -9.25 -0.10 -21.48
N ASP A 176 -7.95 0.14 -21.51
CA ASP A 176 -6.96 -0.71 -22.17
C ASP A 176 -6.65 -1.95 -21.31
N GLU A 177 -6.62 -1.79 -19.99
CA GLU A 177 -6.54 -2.85 -18.96
C GLU A 177 -7.87 -3.62 -18.80
N ARG A 178 -8.65 -3.82 -19.88
CA ARG A 178 -9.88 -4.63 -19.84
C ARG A 178 -9.55 -5.91 -19.07
N PHE A 179 -10.02 -5.98 -17.82
CA PHE A 179 -9.90 -7.13 -16.96
C PHE A 179 -10.20 -8.33 -17.84
N SER A 180 -9.24 -9.25 -17.96
CA SER A 180 -9.51 -10.60 -18.41
C SER A 180 -10.67 -11.07 -17.55
N SER A 181 -11.89 -10.96 -18.08
CA SER A 181 -13.07 -11.59 -17.55
C SER A 181 -12.76 -13.06 -17.65
N GLY A 182 -12.23 -13.61 -16.55
CA GLY A 182 -12.00 -15.04 -16.39
C GLY A 182 -13.34 -15.73 -16.57
N THR A 183 -13.56 -16.20 -17.79
CA THR A 183 -14.41 -17.34 -18.10
C THR A 183 -13.56 -18.57 -18.04
#